data_AF-A0A2D6P8G0-F1
#
_entry.id   AF-A0A2D6P8G0-F1
#
_cell.length_a   1.000
_cell.length_b   1.000
_cell.length_c   1.000
_cell.angle_alpha   90.00
_cell.angle_beta   90.00
_cell.angle_gamma   90.00
#
_symmetry.space_group_name_H-M   'P 1'
#
loop_
_entity.id
_entity.type
_entity.pdbx_description
1 polymer ?
#
loop_
_entity_poly.entity_id
_entity_poly.type
_entity_poly.pdbx_seq_one_letter_code
_entity_poly.pdbx_strand_id
1 'polypeptide(L)' 'MALRGELHPQHKLTERQVRSIRKLWSVGHRNIRVLARNNGVSPANIRKIVRGETWKHLLFGEFNDYQ' A
#
# COMPACT_ATOMS: atom_id res chain seq x y z
N MET A 1 18.94 -12.11 5.12
CA MET A 1 17.92 -11.03 5.16
C MET A 1 16.65 -11.53 4.47
N ALA A 2 15.47 -11.39 5.09
CA ALA A 2 14.21 -11.69 4.40
C ALA A 2 13.90 -10.61 3.36
N LEU A 3 13.63 -11.00 2.11
CA LEU A 3 13.21 -10.09 1.04
C LEU A 3 11.84 -9.50 1.39
N ARG A 4 11.63 -8.20 1.17
CA ARG A 4 10.40 -7.48 1.56
C ARG A 4 9.78 -6.79 0.34
N GLY A 5 8.47 -6.63 0.35
CA GLY A 5 7.76 -5.94 -0.73
C GLY A 5 7.88 -6.70 -2.05
N GLU A 6 8.23 -5.99 -3.14
CA GLU A 6 8.37 -6.55 -4.49
C GLU A 6 9.58 -7.48 -4.66
N LEU A 7 10.55 -7.40 -3.75
CA LEU A 7 11.68 -8.31 -3.73
C LEU A 7 11.28 -9.71 -3.23
N HIS A 8 10.10 -9.86 -2.62
CA HIS A 8 9.61 -11.16 -2.17
C HIS A 8 9.04 -11.95 -3.37
N PRO A 9 9.40 -13.23 -3.57
CA PRO A 9 8.97 -14.00 -4.75
C PRO A 9 7.45 -14.23 -4.83
N GLN A 10 6.75 -14.18 -3.69
CA GLN A 10 5.28 -14.26 -3.62
C GLN A 10 4.60 -12.90 -3.43
N HIS A 11 5.24 -11.80 -3.84
CA HIS A 11 4.63 -10.48 -3.71
C HIS A 11 3.38 -10.38 -4.60
N LYS A 12 2.31 -9.79 -4.04
CA LYS A 12 1.08 -9.48 -4.79
C LYS A 12 0.98 -8.01 -5.18
N LEU A 13 1.84 -7.18 -4.62
CA LEU A 13 1.83 -5.72 -4.77
C LEU A 13 3.24 -5.24 -5.07
N THR A 14 3.34 -4.32 -6.02
CA THR A 14 4.56 -3.58 -6.37
C THR A 14 4.61 -2.24 -5.64
N GLU A 15 5.80 -1.63 -5.55
CA GLU A 15 5.93 -0.30 -4.96
C GLU A 15 5.01 0.72 -5.65
N ARG A 16 4.94 0.67 -6.98
CA ARG A 16 4.08 1.54 -7.79
C ARG A 16 2.61 1.43 -7.41
N GLN A 17 2.11 0.20 -7.23
CA GLN A 17 0.71 -0.03 -6.81
C GLN A 17 0.46 0.54 -5.41
N VAL A 18 1.40 0.37 -4.48
CA VAL A 18 1.30 0.90 -3.12
C VAL A 18 1.26 2.42 -3.12
N ARG A 19 2.11 3.08 -3.92
CA ARG A 19 2.07 4.54 -4.10
C ARG A 19 0.75 5.00 -4.69
N SER A 20 0.22 4.30 -5.70
CA SER A 20 -1.10 4.61 -6.26
C SER A 20 -2.22 4.47 -5.23
N ILE A 21 -2.21 3.42 -4.39
CA ILE A 21 -3.20 3.22 -3.33
C ILE A 21 -3.16 4.39 -2.32
N ARG A 22 -1.96 4.79 -1.88
CA ARG A 22 -1.79 5.92 -0.95
C ARG A 22 -2.21 7.25 -1.58
N LYS A 23 -1.83 7.50 -2.83
CA LYS A 23 -2.25 8.69 -3.59
C LYS A 23 -3.76 8.75 -3.76
N LEU A 24 -4.41 7.65 -4.10
CA LEU A 24 -5.88 7.57 -4.19
C LEU A 24 -6.53 7.84 -2.83
N TRP A 25 -5.92 7.36 -1.75
CA TRP A 25 -6.41 7.61 -0.39
C TRP A 25 -6.30 9.09 0.00
N SER A 26 -5.18 9.76 -0.32
CA SER A 26 -4.97 11.17 0.01
C SER A 26 -5.89 12.11 -0.77
N VAL A 27 -6.20 11.80 -2.04
CA VAL A 27 -7.17 12.57 -2.83
C VAL A 27 -8.64 12.30 -2.44
N GLY A 28 -8.91 11.43 -1.47
CA GLY A 28 -10.25 11.20 -0.92
C GLY A 28 -10.98 9.95 -1.45
N HIS A 29 -10.37 9.16 -2.34
CA HIS A 29 -10.94 7.88 -2.79
C HIS A 29 -10.74 6.77 -1.76
N ARG A 30 -11.55 6.80 -0.69
CA ARG A 30 -11.44 5.91 0.48
C ARG A 30 -12.18 4.57 0.36
N ASN A 31 -12.50 4.11 -0.85
CA ASN A 31 -13.21 2.84 -1.04
C ASN A 31 -12.24 1.64 -0.98
N ILE A 32 -12.05 1.12 0.23
CA ILE A 32 -11.15 0.00 0.52
C ILE A 32 -11.51 -1.25 -0.29
N ARG A 33 -12.80 -1.55 -0.49
CA ARG A 33 -13.23 -2.76 -1.22
C ARG A 33 -12.85 -2.70 -2.70
N VAL A 34 -13.03 -1.54 -3.33
CA VAL A 34 -12.64 -1.31 -4.73
C VAL A 34 -11.12 -1.38 -4.88
N LEU A 35 -10.36 -0.70 -4.01
CA LEU A 35 -8.90 -0.73 -4.03
C LEU A 35 -8.36 -2.16 -3.85
N ALA A 36 -8.96 -2.93 -2.95
CA ALA A 36 -8.61 -4.32 -2.70
C ALA A 36 -8.87 -5.20 -3.93
N ARG A 37 -10.06 -5.09 -4.53
CA ARG A 37 -10.44 -5.85 -5.74
C ARG A 37 -9.53 -5.52 -6.92
N ASN A 38 -9.27 -4.24 -7.17
CA ASN A 38 -8.44 -3.79 -8.30
C ASN A 38 -6.98 -4.25 -8.18
N ASN A 39 -6.49 -4.49 -6.97
CA ASN A 39 -5.13 -4.93 -6.72
C ASN A 39 -5.03 -6.41 -6.29
N GLY A 40 -6.13 -7.18 -6.34
CA GLY A 40 -6.12 -8.61 -6.00
C GLY A 40 -5.69 -8.94 -4.56
N VAL A 41 -5.90 -8.02 -3.62
CA VAL A 41 -5.50 -8.18 -2.21
C VAL A 41 -6.71 -8.09 -1.27
N SER A 42 -6.51 -8.45 0.00
CA SER A 42 -7.56 -8.31 1.00
C SER A 42 -7.78 -6.84 1.40
N PRO A 43 -9.02 -6.45 1.77
CA PRO A 43 -9.31 -5.13 2.33
C PRO A 43 -8.49 -4.80 3.58
N ALA A 44 -8.18 -5.82 4.39
CA ALA A 44 -7.31 -5.65 5.55
C ALA A 44 -5.89 -5.22 5.14
N ASN A 45 -5.36 -5.76 4.04
CA ASN A 45 -4.04 -5.38 3.54
C ASN A 45 -4.02 -3.91 3.06
N ILE A 46 -5.07 -3.47 2.35
CA ILE A 46 -5.23 -2.06 1.97
C ILE A 46 -5.24 -1.15 3.20
N ARG A 47 -5.98 -1.50 4.26
CA ARG A 47 -6.01 -0.73 5.52
C ARG A 47 -4.62 -0.58 6.14
N LYS A 48 -3.82 -1.65 6.16
CA LYS A 48 -2.44 -1.60 6.65
C LYS A 48 -1.52 -0.75 5.78
N ILE A 49 -1.75 -0.72 4.47
CA ILE A 49 -0.96 0.09 3.52
C ILE A 49 -1.23 1.58 3.70
N VAL A 50 -2.51 1.97 3.79
CA VAL A 50 -2.90 3.39 3.92
C VAL A 50 -2.57 3.97 5.29
N ARG A 51 -2.53 3.13 6.34
CA ARG A 51 -2.06 3.50 7.69
C ARG A 51 -0.54 3.50 7.86
N GLY A 52 0.22 3.11 6.84
CA GLY A 52 1.67 2.97 6.95
C GLY A 52 2.17 1.83 7.85
N GLU A 53 1.30 0.92 8.29
CA GLU A 53 1.69 -0.25 9.10
C GLU A 53 2.57 -1.22 8.29
N THR A 54 2.39 -1.26 6.97
CA THR A 54 3.17 -2.06 6.00
C THR A 54 3.84 -1.14 4.97
N TRP A 55 4.83 -1.68 4.24
CA TRP A 55 5.63 -0.90 3.27
C TRP A 55 6.26 0.35 3.91
N LYS A 56 6.86 0.17 5.08
CA LYS A 56 7.47 1.26 5.89
C LYS A 56 8.67 1.91 5.20
N HIS A 57 9.38 1.16 4.35
CA HIS A 57 10.49 1.70 3.55
C HIS A 57 10.02 2.76 2.53
N LEU A 58 8.72 2.76 2.16
CA LEU A 58 8.12 3.78 1.30
C LEU A 58 7.59 5.00 2.07
N LEU A 59 7.64 5.02 3.41
CA LEU A 59 7.16 6.18 4.18
C LEU A 59 8.17 7.33 4.19
N PHE A 60 9.45 7.03 4.01
CA PHE A 60 10.50 8.05 4.02
C PHE A 60 10.41 8.91 2.74
N GLY A 61 10.29 10.23 2.90
CA GLY A 61 10.21 11.21 1.80
C GLY A 61 8.79 11.60 1.41
N GLU A 62 8.10 10.76 0.62
CA GLU A 62 6.86 11.16 -0.09
C GLU A 62 5.55 11.01 0.71
N PHE A 63 5.54 10.23 1.80
CA PHE A 63 4.30 9.83 2.49
C PHE A 63 4.41 9.91 4.02
N ASN A 64 5.14 10.88 4.55
CA ASN A 64 5.39 10.99 5.99
C ASN A 64 4.16 11.49 6.79
N ASP A 65 3.11 11.97 6.10
CA ASP A 65 2.00 12.70 6.73
C ASP A 65 0.71 11.86 6.94
N TYR A 66 0.78 10.52 6.89
CA TYR A 66 -0.41 9.64 7.04
C TYR A 66 -0.70 9.26 8.49
N GLN A 67 -0.75 10.24 9.40
CA GLN A 67 -1.25 10.05 10.78
C GLN A 67 -2.68 10.54 10.93
#